data_AF-A0A5Q8CJ13-F1
#
_entry.id   AF-A0A5Q8CJ13-F1
#
_cell.length_a   1.000
_cell.length_b   1.000
_cell.length_c   1.000
_cell.angle_alpha   90.00
_cell.angle_beta   90.00
_cell.angle_gamma   90.00
#
_symmetry.space_group_name_H-M   'P 1'
#
loop_
_entity.id
_entity.type
_entity.pdbx_description
1 polymer ?
#
loop_
_entity_poly.entity_id
_entity_poly.type
_entity_poly.pdbx_seq_one_letter_code
_entity_poly.pdbx_strand_id
1 'polypeptide(L)' 'MTSISDLGPPIVGNRVRGEPASEVDHFHLCPMCGQAVDMRDLRQVIWHQRPAHEPLVLDA' A
#
# COMPACT_ATOMS: atom_id res chain seq x y z
N MET A 1 -0.96 -15.82 -2.48
CA MET A 1 -1.52 -14.60 -3.10
C MET A 1 -2.76 -14.15 -2.34
N THR A 2 -2.65 -13.03 -1.62
CA THR A 2 -3.73 -12.42 -0.84
C THR A 2 -4.34 -11.29 -1.65
N SER A 3 -5.68 -11.21 -1.71
CA SER A 3 -6.36 -10.07 -2.34
C SER A 3 -6.44 -8.90 -1.36
N ILE A 4 -6.37 -7.66 -1.88
CA ILE A 4 -6.59 -6.46 -1.06
C ILE A 4 -7.99 -6.43 -0.43
N SER A 5 -8.98 -7.04 -1.09
CA SER A 5 -10.34 -7.19 -0.58
C SER A 5 -10.42 -8.13 0.63
N ASP A 6 -9.48 -9.08 0.78
CA ASP A 6 -9.41 -9.97 1.95
C ASP A 6 -8.95 -9.24 3.22
N LEU A 7 -8.35 -8.05 3.08
CA LEU A 7 -7.86 -7.23 4.18
C LEU A 7 -8.95 -6.34 4.81
N GLY A 8 -10.19 -6.44 4.32
CA GLY A 8 -11.32 -5.62 4.75
C GLY A 8 -11.47 -4.32 3.94
N PRO A 9 -12.35 -3.39 4.38
CA PRO A 9 -12.64 -2.16 3.65
C PRO A 9 -11.43 -1.20 3.62
N PRO A 10 -11.34 -0.28 2.65
CA PRO A 10 -10.26 0.71 2.55
C PRO A 10 -10.02 1.45 3.87
N ILE A 11 -8.75 1.54 4.27
CA ILE A 11 -8.34 2.30 5.44
C ILE A 11 -7.62 3.56 4.94
N VAL A 12 -8.35 4.67 4.90
CA VAL A 12 -7.79 5.96 4.48
C VAL A 12 -7.09 6.62 5.65
N GLY A 13 -5.78 6.83 5.52
CA GLY A 13 -4.98 7.51 6.54
C GLY A 13 -5.10 9.04 6.47
N ASN A 14 -4.85 9.72 7.59
CA ASN A 14 -4.66 11.17 7.60
C ASN A 14 -3.21 11.51 7.25
N ARG A 15 -3.00 12.33 6.22
CA ARG A 15 -1.67 12.79 5.83
C ARG A 15 -1.12 13.77 6.89
N VAL A 16 0.11 13.51 7.34
CA VAL A 16 0.80 14.33 8.37
C VAL A 16 1.84 15.28 7.76
N ARG A 17 2.24 15.08 6.50
CA ARG A 17 3.23 15.90 5.77
C ARG A 17 2.56 16.81 4.74
N GLY A 18 3.34 17.70 4.10
CA GLY A 18 2.86 18.54 2.99
C GLY A 18 2.37 17.73 1.79
N GLU A 19 1.71 18.39 0.85
CA GLU A 19 1.15 17.75 -0.35
C GLU A 19 2.21 17.08 -1.24
N PRO A 20 1.88 15.96 -1.90
CA PRO A 20 2.75 15.37 -2.90
C PRO A 20 2.84 16.29 -4.12
N ALA A 21 3.98 16.28 -4.82
CA ALA A 21 4.14 17.09 -6.03
C ALA A 21 3.44 16.43 -7.24
N SER A 22 3.23 15.11 -7.18
CA SER A 22 2.69 14.31 -8.27
C SER A 22 2.03 13.01 -7.76
N GLU A 23 1.23 12.37 -8.62
CA GLU A 23 0.58 11.09 -8.29
C GLU A 23 1.57 9.98 -7.92
N VAL A 24 2.77 9.97 -8.53
CA VAL A 24 3.78 8.94 -8.25
C VAL A 24 4.34 9.03 -6.83
N ASP A 25 4.28 10.20 -6.19
CA ASP A 25 4.74 10.42 -4.83
C ASP A 25 3.81 9.76 -3.77
N HIS A 26 2.64 9.26 -4.19
CA HIS A 26 1.78 8.44 -3.34
C HIS A 26 2.27 6.99 -3.21
N PHE A 27 3.16 6.55 -4.09
CA PHE A 27 3.62 5.18 -4.14
C PHE A 27 5.04 5.05 -3.61
N HIS A 28 5.32 3.95 -2.91
CA HIS A 28 6.69 3.51 -2.69
C HIS A 28 6.86 2.09 -3.18
N LEU A 29 8.04 1.76 -3.71
CA LEU A 29 8.35 0.37 -4.04
C LEU A 29 8.71 -0.38 -2.76
N CYS A 30 8.07 -1.53 -2.53
CA CYS A 30 8.45 -2.40 -1.43
C CYS A 30 9.82 -3.04 -1.75
N PRO A 31 10.84 -2.90 -0.88
CA PRO A 31 12.17 -3.46 -1.14
C PRO A 31 12.20 -4.99 -1.08
N MET A 32 11.20 -5.63 -0.49
CA MET A 32 11.14 -7.09 -0.30
C MET A 32 10.53 -7.81 -1.52
N CYS A 33 9.43 -7.29 -2.05
CA CYS A 33 8.66 -7.95 -3.11
C CYS A 33 8.58 -7.15 -4.42
N GLY A 34 9.07 -5.91 -4.43
CA GLY A 34 9.07 -5.03 -5.61
C GLY A 34 7.72 -4.39 -5.96
N GLN A 35 6.64 -4.71 -5.23
CA GLN A 35 5.32 -4.13 -5.49
C GLN A 35 5.29 -2.63 -5.17
N ALA A 36 4.62 -1.84 -6.03
CA ALA A 36 4.26 -0.47 -5.72
C ALA A 36 3.14 -0.45 -4.67
N VAL A 37 3.43 0.15 -3.52
CA VAL A 37 2.51 0.26 -2.38
C VAL A 37 1.90 1.65 -2.39
N ASP A 38 0.57 1.74 -2.50
CA ASP A 38 -0.14 3.02 -2.38
C ASP A 38 -0.24 3.42 -0.89
N MET A 39 0.44 4.50 -0.52
CA MET A 39 0.45 5.01 0.85
C MET A 39 -0.88 5.64 1.28
N ARG A 40 -1.83 5.86 0.35
CA ARG A 40 -3.16 6.39 0.65
C ARG A 40 -4.07 5.31 1.25
N ASP A 41 -3.82 4.04 0.96
CA ASP A 41 -4.56 2.90 1.49
C ASP A 41 -3.69 2.13 2.50
N LEU A 42 -3.97 2.35 3.79
CA LEU A 42 -3.19 1.77 4.87
C LEU A 42 -3.26 0.24 4.91
N ARG A 43 -4.23 -0.40 4.24
CA ARG A 43 -4.24 -1.87 4.10
C ARG A 43 -2.96 -2.35 3.41
N GLN A 44 -2.55 -1.68 2.34
CA GLN A 44 -1.32 -2.02 1.62
C GLN A 44 -0.11 -1.76 2.49
N VAL A 45 -0.03 -0.60 3.14
CA VAL A 45 1.11 -0.24 4.01
C VAL A 45 1.27 -1.27 5.13
N ILE A 46 0.19 -1.58 5.87
CA ILE A 46 0.22 -2.52 7.00
C ILE A 46 0.60 -3.93 6.54
N TRP A 47 0.09 -4.39 5.39
CA TRP A 47 0.46 -5.68 4.84
C TRP A 47 1.97 -5.77 4.56
N HIS A 48 2.54 -4.74 3.93
CA HIS A 48 3.96 -4.71 3.56
C HIS A 48 4.91 -4.48 4.76
N GLN A 49 4.39 -4.16 5.95
CA GLN A 49 5.17 -4.18 7.20
C GLN A 49 5.34 -5.60 7.76
N ARG A 50 4.58 -6.60 7.28
CA ARG A 50 4.71 -7.99 7.76
C ARG A 50 5.98 -8.64 7.17
N PRO A 51 6.74 -9.41 7.95
CA PRO A 51 7.86 -10.18 7.42
C PRO A 51 7.35 -11.23 6.41
N ALA A 52 8.13 -11.46 5.34
CA ALA A 52 7.83 -12.46 4.30
C ALA A 52 6.44 -12.35 3.65
N HIS A 53 5.89 -11.13 3.54
CA HIS A 53 4.67 -10.91 2.79
C HIS A 53 4.87 -11.21 1.29
N GLU A 54 3.84 -11.72 0.64
CA GLU A 54 3.76 -11.81 -0.83
C GLU A 54 3.12 -10.55 -1.41
N PRO A 55 3.29 -10.27 -2.72
CA PRO A 55 2.53 -9.23 -3.39
C PRO A 55 1.02 -9.39 -3.22
N LEU A 56 0.32 -8.28 -2.98
CA LEU A 56 -1.13 -8.21 -2.99
C LEU A 56 -1.67 -8.27 -4.40
N VAL A 57 -2.74 -9.03 -4.59
CA VAL A 57 -3.61 -8.91 -5.76
C VAL A 57 -4.48 -7.68 -5.56
N LEU A 58 -4.31 -6.68 -6.42
CA LEU A 58 -5.09 -5.45 -6.40
C LEU A 58 -6.36 -5.64 -7.23
N ASP A 59 -7.46 -5.05 -6.76
CA ASP A 59 -8.68 -4.97 -7.54
C ASP A 59 -8.48 -3.97 -8.68
N ALA A 60 -9.02 -4.28 -9.86
CA ALA A 60 -8.90 -3.46 -11.08
C ALA A 60 -9.86 -2.26 -11.09
#